data_AF-A0AA39JTV6-F1
#
_entry.id   AF-A0AA39JTV6-F1
#
_cell.length_a   1.000
_cell.length_b   1.000
_cell.length_c   1.000
_cell.angle_alpha   90.00
_cell.angle_beta   90.00
_cell.angle_gamma   90.00
#
_symmetry.space_group_name_H-M   'P 1'
#
loop_
_entity.id
_entity.type
_entity.pdbx_description
1 polymer ?
#
loop_
_entity_poly.entity_id
_entity_poly.type
_entity_poly.pdbx_seq_one_letter_code
_entity_poly.pdbx_strand_id
1 'polypeptide(L)'
;MSAAVQATRNSLDTLPLELVLKIFHMATFDEPDYNVPLALSHVSRGCRAVVSLEARLWTTIELNNKSAVRRVVAGADPQDVFPSLSVYLRNSGRLPLNLSIKYAGAPRDAENPVPFGYTEPCANGFTLSHATLLGSILARHAHRLARFTVHTKSWQIYTLIINEWVGLRLPLLESWDVEYGIFSDACLFEEYPPLCERDLDASENILTNNGNGVTVNQLVEIGQHFFPSLKRLRLSGTPNKWTFSASNLVELVLQNIPNNYRPTGKALQSILSNSQHTLQVLELNGVLQDNVNDSTQQLSLPAVHTLKVGFAYVDEIVTLLQIAEFPALTDLTLWHLEDCLNEDQRHQDEMVEIFQAMVDNLPLRQLTTLHMDAISFPREDLYSTLCWAAVRNGVVTQAQYPVVMRFTSELNALQTLTLVRPDPLFLQCMGYSPPSSMLFLPSLRNLRCETSIPKDCLYITKFWQRRINALALLSGGMYPGPGLERLELLLPQTHDSVHLQEWKDNPQPYAMWMGVEFQPEHIPFVIDQDDDIYMESDEDEGEGEDAMAED
;
A
#
# COMPACT_ATOMS: atom_id res chain seq x y z
N MET A 1 1.98 -40.82 57.68
CA MET A 1 1.45 -39.52 58.19
C MET A 1 2.67 -38.76 58.68
N SER A 2 3.01 -37.54 58.33
CA SER A 2 2.25 -36.37 57.86
C SER A 2 3.28 -35.35 57.35
N ALA A 3 2.82 -34.36 56.58
CA ALA A 3 3.53 -33.13 56.19
C ALA A 3 4.55 -33.20 55.04
N ALA A 4 4.06 -33.54 53.84
CA ALA A 4 4.66 -33.12 52.57
C ALA A 4 3.56 -32.76 51.56
N VAL A 5 2.63 -31.91 51.98
CA VAL A 5 1.67 -31.22 51.09
C VAL A 5 1.82 -29.73 51.40
N GLN A 6 2.96 -29.17 51.01
CA GLN A 6 3.12 -27.73 50.97
C GLN A 6 2.57 -27.26 49.62
N ALA A 7 1.43 -26.59 49.71
CA ALA A 7 0.67 -26.03 48.61
C ALA A 7 1.57 -25.15 47.72
N THR A 8 1.74 -25.55 46.46
CA THR A 8 1.94 -24.59 45.38
C THR A 8 0.66 -23.76 45.27
N ARG A 9 0.55 -22.70 46.09
CA ARG A 9 -0.46 -21.65 45.88
C ARG A 9 -0.32 -21.16 44.45
N ASN A 10 -1.41 -21.15 43.68
CA ASN A 10 -1.36 -20.70 42.30
C ASN A 10 -0.87 -19.24 42.30
N SER A 11 0.14 -18.90 41.49
CA SER A 11 0.71 -17.55 41.44
C SER A 11 -0.32 -16.48 41.07
N LEU A 12 -1.40 -16.83 40.37
CA LEU A 12 -2.51 -15.91 40.08
C LEU A 12 -3.37 -15.57 41.30
N ASP A 13 -3.49 -16.48 42.27
CA ASP A 13 -4.31 -16.24 43.47
C ASP A 13 -3.68 -15.16 44.38
N THR A 14 -2.45 -14.73 44.06
CA THR A 14 -1.73 -13.65 44.75
C THR A 14 -1.84 -12.30 44.05
N LEU A 15 -2.31 -12.26 42.80
CA LEU A 15 -2.51 -11.02 42.08
C LEU A 15 -3.89 -10.42 42.43
N PRO A 16 -3.98 -9.09 42.58
CA PRO A 16 -5.27 -8.39 42.60
C PRO A 16 -6.14 -8.80 41.41
N LEU A 17 -7.41 -9.09 41.67
CA LEU A 17 -8.39 -9.50 40.65
C LEU A 17 -8.44 -8.51 39.48
N GLU A 18 -8.28 -7.21 39.76
CA GLU A 18 -8.22 -6.14 38.78
C GLU A 18 -7.07 -6.30 37.77
N LEU A 19 -5.89 -6.75 38.23
CA LEU A 19 -4.75 -7.01 37.36
C LEU A 19 -4.97 -8.26 36.52
N VAL A 20 -5.59 -9.30 37.09
CA VAL A 20 -5.96 -10.51 36.34
C VAL A 20 -6.96 -10.14 35.23
N LEU A 21 -8.02 -9.41 35.57
CA LEU A 21 -9.02 -8.94 34.60
C LEU A 21 -8.38 -8.06 33.53
N LYS A 22 -7.45 -7.17 33.89
CA LYS A 22 -6.73 -6.33 32.93
C LYS A 22 -5.82 -7.15 32.01
N ILE A 23 -5.09 -8.14 32.52
CA ILE A 23 -4.25 -9.04 31.69
C ILE A 23 -5.12 -9.80 30.68
N PHE A 24 -6.25 -10.36 31.12
CA PHE A 24 -7.17 -11.07 30.23
C PHE A 24 -7.90 -10.14 29.27
N HIS A 25 -8.25 -8.92 29.70
CA HIS A 25 -8.83 -7.90 28.83
C HIS A 25 -7.84 -7.52 27.73
N MET A 26 -6.59 -7.19 28.09
CA MET A 26 -5.52 -6.92 27.14
C MET A 26 -5.32 -8.10 26.19
N ALA A 27 -5.23 -9.33 26.73
CA ALA A 27 -5.09 -10.55 25.93
C ALA A 27 -6.26 -10.84 24.97
N THR A 28 -7.46 -10.30 25.23
CA THR A 28 -8.67 -10.56 24.43
C THR A 28 -9.01 -9.42 23.47
N PHE A 29 -8.72 -8.18 23.86
CA PHE A 29 -9.25 -6.98 23.21
C PHE A 29 -8.19 -5.98 22.74
N ASP A 30 -6.98 -5.97 23.31
CA ASP A 30 -5.90 -5.07 22.90
C ASP A 30 -4.92 -5.88 22.06
N GLU A 31 -4.74 -5.55 20.77
CA GLU A 31 -3.91 -6.28 19.77
C GLU A 31 -2.75 -7.10 20.40
N PRO A 32 -3.04 -8.33 20.87
CA PRO A 32 -2.11 -8.99 21.76
C PRO A 32 -1.03 -9.63 20.92
N ASP A 33 0.19 -9.66 21.46
CA ASP A 33 1.21 -10.56 20.97
C ASP A 33 0.60 -11.98 20.86
N TYR A 34 0.60 -12.56 19.67
CA TYR A 34 -0.34 -13.62 19.28
C TYR A 34 -0.13 -14.95 20.04
N ASN A 35 0.96 -15.05 20.80
CA ASN A 35 1.28 -16.17 21.69
C ASN A 35 0.70 -16.02 23.11
N VAL A 36 0.01 -14.91 23.42
CA VAL A 36 -0.50 -14.63 24.77
C VAL A 36 -1.37 -15.75 25.35
N PRO A 37 -2.34 -16.37 24.63
CA PRO A 37 -3.12 -17.49 25.18
C PRO A 37 -2.24 -18.69 25.56
N LEU A 38 -1.26 -19.03 24.72
CA LEU A 38 -0.29 -20.08 25.02
C LEU A 38 0.56 -19.70 26.23
N ALA A 39 1.16 -18.52 26.25
CA ALA A 39 1.99 -18.04 27.35
C ALA A 39 1.23 -18.06 28.68
N LEU A 40 0.01 -17.53 28.71
CA LEU A 40 -0.87 -17.55 29.89
C LEU A 40 -1.17 -18.99 30.34
N SER A 41 -1.40 -19.91 29.40
CA SER A 41 -1.63 -21.33 29.72
C SER A 41 -0.45 -22.03 30.40
N HIS A 42 0.76 -21.46 30.28
CA HIS A 42 1.98 -21.94 30.92
C HIS A 42 2.27 -21.31 32.29
N VAL A 43 1.64 -20.18 32.64
CA VAL A 43 1.89 -19.46 33.92
C VAL A 43 1.47 -20.27 35.14
N SER A 44 0.23 -20.78 35.17
CA SER A 44 -0.27 -21.61 36.28
C SER A 44 -1.45 -22.49 35.85
N ARG A 45 -1.80 -23.48 36.68
CA ARG A 45 -2.97 -24.34 36.41
C ARG A 45 -4.29 -23.56 36.37
N GLY A 46 -4.45 -22.57 37.24
CA GLY A 46 -5.63 -21.70 37.27
C GLY A 46 -5.74 -20.87 35.99
N CYS A 47 -4.64 -20.24 35.58
CA CYS A 47 -4.59 -19.50 34.31
C CYS A 47 -4.93 -20.40 33.12
N ARG A 48 -4.33 -21.59 33.04
CA ARG A 48 -4.63 -22.57 32.00
C ARG A 48 -6.11 -22.92 31.93
N ALA A 49 -6.75 -23.14 33.08
CA ALA A 49 -8.18 -23.43 33.13
C ALA A 49 -9.01 -22.25 32.60
N VAL A 50 -8.71 -21.02 33.03
CA VAL A 50 -9.42 -19.81 32.58
C VAL A 50 -9.24 -19.58 31.08
N VAL A 51 -8.00 -19.58 30.58
CA VAL A 51 -7.71 -19.38 29.15
C VAL A 51 -8.37 -20.47 28.31
N SER A 52 -8.38 -21.73 28.78
CA SER A 52 -8.97 -22.84 28.03
C SER A 52 -10.51 -22.79 27.99
N LEU A 53 -11.16 -22.07 28.91
CA LEU A 53 -12.60 -21.85 28.91
C LEU A 53 -13.03 -20.69 28.01
N GLU A 54 -12.15 -19.71 27.79
CA GLU A 54 -12.44 -18.55 26.95
C GLU A 54 -12.03 -18.80 25.49
N ALA A 55 -12.95 -19.33 24.69
CA ALA A 55 -12.70 -19.70 23.29
C ALA A 55 -12.26 -18.52 22.40
N ARG A 56 -12.66 -17.27 22.74
CA ARG A 56 -12.31 -16.08 21.96
C ARG A 56 -10.82 -15.77 21.95
N LEU A 57 -10.10 -16.18 22.99
CA LEU A 57 -8.65 -16.02 23.05
C LEU A 57 -7.92 -16.84 21.97
N TRP A 58 -8.57 -17.87 21.41
CA TRP A 58 -7.95 -18.84 20.50
C TRP A 58 -8.37 -18.66 19.04
N THR A 59 -9.12 -17.61 18.70
CA THR A 59 -9.63 -17.39 17.33
C THR A 59 -8.62 -16.77 16.39
N THR A 60 -7.64 -16.04 16.91
CA THR A 60 -6.56 -15.44 16.13
C THR A 60 -5.35 -16.37 16.15
N ILE A 61 -4.96 -16.85 14.98
CA ILE A 61 -3.90 -17.82 14.78
C ILE A 61 -2.81 -17.16 13.95
N GLU A 62 -1.60 -17.06 14.51
CA GLU A 62 -0.42 -16.65 13.77
C GLU A 62 0.51 -17.85 13.55
N LEU A 63 0.92 -18.04 12.30
CA LEU A 63 1.86 -19.07 11.90
C LEU A 63 3.09 -18.42 11.28
N ASN A 64 4.27 -18.93 11.62
CA ASN A 64 5.53 -18.47 11.07
C ASN A 64 6.47 -19.65 10.78
N ASN A 65 7.69 -19.36 10.35
CA ASN A 65 8.70 -20.37 10.01
C ASN A 65 8.97 -21.40 11.14
N LYS A 66 8.68 -21.06 12.39
CA LYS A 66 8.93 -21.88 13.59
C LYS A 66 7.68 -22.62 14.08
N SER A 67 6.52 -22.44 13.43
CA SER A 67 5.26 -23.05 13.86
C SER A 67 5.20 -24.56 13.61
N ALA A 68 6.01 -25.07 12.68
CA ALA A 68 6.17 -26.51 12.47
C ALA A 68 7.30 -27.05 13.36
N VAL A 69 7.00 -28.02 14.23
CA VAL A 69 7.95 -28.55 15.22
C VAL A 69 8.63 -29.84 14.75
N ARG A 70 8.07 -30.52 13.75
CA ARG A 70 8.60 -31.79 13.21
C ARG A 70 8.53 -31.80 11.70
N ARG A 71 9.40 -32.59 11.07
CA ARG A 71 9.35 -32.86 9.63
C ARG A 71 8.07 -33.64 9.29
N VAL A 72 7.49 -33.33 8.14
CA VAL A 72 6.40 -34.14 7.56
C VAL A 72 6.99 -35.45 7.04
N VAL A 73 6.54 -36.57 7.60
CA VAL A 73 6.81 -37.92 7.10
C VAL A 73 5.48 -38.61 6.78
N ALA A 74 5.50 -39.63 5.93
CA ALA A 74 4.29 -40.38 5.59
C ALA A 74 3.60 -40.90 6.87
N GLY A 75 2.33 -40.53 7.06
CA GLY A 75 1.54 -40.91 8.24
C GLY A 75 1.78 -40.08 9.49
N ALA A 76 2.54 -38.97 9.42
CA ALA A 76 2.68 -38.05 10.54
C ALA A 76 1.32 -37.46 10.97
N ASP A 77 1.06 -37.43 12.27
CA ASP A 77 -0.13 -36.77 12.81
C ASP A 77 0.03 -35.24 12.63
N PRO A 78 -0.96 -34.55 12.04
CA PRO A 78 -1.02 -33.08 12.04
C PRO A 78 -0.69 -32.42 13.39
N GLN A 79 -1.09 -33.04 14.50
CA GLN A 79 -0.85 -32.52 15.85
C GLN A 79 0.62 -32.59 16.27
N ASP A 80 1.37 -33.55 15.74
CA ASP A 80 2.80 -33.70 15.99
C ASP A 80 3.62 -32.69 15.18
N VAL A 81 3.13 -32.30 14.01
CA VAL A 81 3.79 -31.32 13.13
C VAL A 81 3.46 -29.89 13.56
N PHE A 82 2.18 -29.61 13.82
CA PHE A 82 1.67 -28.29 14.24
C PHE A 82 0.93 -28.36 15.58
N PRO A 83 1.65 -28.58 16.70
CA PRO A 83 1.03 -28.75 18.01
C PRO A 83 0.29 -27.49 18.45
N SER A 84 0.89 -26.30 18.27
CA SER A 84 0.27 -25.03 18.63
C SER A 84 -1.03 -24.81 17.86
N LEU A 85 -1.00 -24.93 16.52
CA LEU A 85 -2.18 -24.78 15.68
C LEU A 85 -3.31 -25.71 16.14
N SER A 86 -2.99 -26.95 16.47
CA SER A 86 -3.97 -27.94 16.95
C SER A 86 -4.63 -27.51 18.27
N VAL A 87 -3.87 -26.88 19.18
CA VAL A 87 -4.42 -26.31 20.41
C VAL A 87 -5.37 -25.15 20.13
N TYR A 88 -5.00 -24.22 19.23
CA TYR A 88 -5.88 -23.09 18.85
C TYR A 88 -7.16 -23.58 18.20
N LEU A 89 -7.06 -24.48 17.21
CA LEU A 89 -8.22 -25.01 16.50
C LEU A 89 -9.19 -25.77 17.42
N ARG A 90 -8.65 -26.48 18.42
CA ARG A 90 -9.44 -27.18 19.44
C ARG A 90 -10.13 -26.21 20.40
N ASN A 91 -9.38 -25.26 20.97
CA ASN A 91 -9.89 -24.41 22.04
C ASN A 91 -10.80 -23.27 21.52
N SER A 92 -10.64 -22.87 20.25
CA SER A 92 -11.55 -21.90 19.59
C SER A 92 -12.94 -22.47 19.29
N GLY A 93 -13.12 -23.80 19.38
CA GLY A 93 -14.40 -24.46 19.22
C GLY A 93 -15.02 -24.26 17.83
N ARG A 94 -16.12 -23.50 17.76
CA ARG A 94 -16.84 -23.20 16.50
C ARG A 94 -16.78 -21.73 16.12
N LEU A 95 -16.02 -20.92 16.85
CA LEU A 95 -15.94 -19.49 16.60
C LEU A 95 -15.22 -19.22 15.27
N PRO A 96 -15.49 -18.06 14.63
CA PRO A 96 -14.76 -17.63 13.44
C PRO A 96 -13.27 -17.50 13.73
N LEU A 97 -12.45 -17.77 12.72
CA LEU A 97 -10.99 -17.81 12.81
C LEU A 97 -10.36 -16.68 11.99
N ASN A 98 -9.37 -16.02 12.58
CA ASN A 98 -8.50 -15.07 11.91
C ASN A 98 -7.12 -15.71 11.77
N LEU A 99 -6.66 -15.92 10.55
CA LEU A 99 -5.40 -16.60 10.28
C LEU A 99 -4.40 -15.61 9.67
N SER A 100 -3.21 -15.52 10.26
CA SER A 100 -2.06 -14.80 9.73
C SER A 100 -0.89 -15.76 9.55
N ILE A 101 -0.29 -15.78 8.36
CA ILE A 101 0.89 -16.60 8.05
C ILE A 101 2.02 -15.65 7.65
N LYS A 102 3.12 -15.64 8.41
CA LYS A 102 4.32 -14.84 8.14
C LYS A 102 5.49 -15.75 7.81
N TYR A 103 5.79 -15.89 6.53
CA TYR A 103 6.84 -16.76 6.01
C TYR A 103 8.00 -15.96 5.41
N ALA A 104 9.08 -15.80 6.17
CA ALA A 104 10.25 -15.04 5.74
C ALA A 104 11.38 -15.89 5.11
N GLY A 105 11.20 -17.22 5.04
CA GLY A 105 12.23 -18.14 4.55
C GLY A 105 12.22 -18.32 3.03
N ALA A 106 13.34 -18.77 2.44
CA ALA A 106 13.32 -19.35 1.10
C ALA A 106 12.70 -20.76 1.17
N PRO A 107 11.84 -21.17 0.21
CA PRO A 107 11.34 -22.54 0.18
C PRO A 107 12.55 -23.48 -0.01
N ARG A 108 12.67 -24.50 0.85
CA ARG A 108 13.66 -25.56 0.65
C ARG A 108 12.98 -26.81 0.14
N ASP A 109 13.47 -27.31 -0.99
CA ASP A 109 13.12 -28.65 -1.46
C ASP A 109 13.60 -29.66 -0.43
N ALA A 110 12.69 -30.55 -0.01
CA ALA A 110 12.99 -31.63 0.90
C ALA A 110 14.02 -32.63 0.33
N GLU A 111 14.31 -32.54 -0.98
CA GLU A 111 15.10 -33.50 -1.75
C GLU A 111 16.61 -33.25 -1.78
N ASN A 112 17.09 -32.12 -1.26
CA ASN A 112 18.52 -31.89 -1.05
C ASN A 112 18.87 -32.01 0.44
N PRO A 113 19.02 -33.25 0.97
CA PRO A 113 19.50 -33.44 2.32
C PRO A 113 20.94 -32.93 2.39
N VAL A 114 21.16 -31.82 3.10
CA VAL A 114 22.51 -31.39 3.46
C VAL A 114 23.17 -32.56 4.21
N PRO A 115 24.34 -33.09 3.77
CA PRO A 115 24.81 -34.41 4.19
C PRO A 115 25.33 -34.52 5.63
N PHE A 116 25.18 -33.50 6.49
CA PHE A 116 25.88 -33.48 7.77
C PHE A 116 24.95 -33.20 8.96
N GLY A 117 24.78 -34.25 9.77
CA GLY A 117 24.83 -34.22 11.25
C GLY A 117 23.79 -33.40 12.00
N TYR A 118 22.84 -34.09 12.64
CA TYR A 118 22.16 -33.67 13.88
C TYR A 118 21.70 -32.19 14.01
N THR A 119 21.22 -31.57 12.95
CA THR A 119 20.56 -30.26 13.07
C THR A 119 19.11 -30.43 13.56
N GLU A 120 18.77 -29.69 14.60
CA GLU A 120 17.48 -29.64 15.32
C GLU A 120 16.23 -29.66 14.40
N PRO A 121 15.08 -30.15 14.90
CA PRO A 121 13.83 -30.13 14.14
C PRO A 121 13.48 -28.69 13.75
N CYS A 122 13.35 -28.43 12.46
CA CYS A 122 12.81 -27.18 11.89
C CYS A 122 13.56 -25.87 12.20
N ALA A 123 14.81 -25.90 12.68
CA ALA A 123 15.63 -24.68 12.82
C ALA A 123 15.79 -23.90 11.48
N ASN A 124 15.58 -24.59 10.35
CA ASN A 124 15.77 -24.08 8.99
C ASN A 124 14.46 -23.77 8.22
N GLY A 125 13.29 -23.77 8.87
CA GLY A 125 12.04 -23.25 8.29
C GLY A 125 11.06 -24.26 7.67
N PHE A 126 10.01 -23.69 7.05
CA PHE A 126 8.84 -24.36 6.49
C PHE A 126 9.15 -25.01 5.13
N THR A 127 8.83 -26.28 4.93
CA THR A 127 9.01 -26.96 3.62
C THR A 127 7.70 -27.03 2.84
N LEU A 128 7.76 -27.36 1.54
CA LEU A 128 6.58 -27.55 0.69
C LEU A 128 5.58 -28.56 1.27
N SER A 129 6.06 -29.69 1.82
CA SER A 129 5.21 -30.68 2.48
C SER A 129 4.49 -30.14 3.72
N HIS A 130 5.12 -29.21 4.45
CA HIS A 130 4.47 -28.54 5.58
C HIS A 130 3.37 -27.60 5.09
N ALA A 131 3.55 -26.92 3.95
CA ALA A 131 2.54 -26.06 3.34
C ALA A 131 1.31 -26.86 2.90
N THR A 132 1.50 -27.98 2.20
CA THR A 132 0.40 -28.90 1.84
C THR A 132 -0.32 -29.43 3.07
N LEU A 133 0.42 -29.90 4.08
CA LEU A 133 -0.20 -30.39 5.32
C LEU A 133 -0.98 -29.28 6.02
N LEU A 134 -0.44 -28.06 6.10
CA LEU A 134 -1.12 -26.90 6.67
C LEU A 134 -2.41 -26.58 5.92
N GLY A 135 -2.35 -26.52 4.58
CA GLY A 135 -3.52 -26.36 3.72
C GLY A 135 -4.62 -27.38 4.05
N SER A 136 -4.25 -28.66 4.17
CA SER A 136 -5.19 -29.74 4.49
C SER A 136 -5.79 -29.66 5.90
N ILE A 137 -5.04 -29.17 6.90
CA ILE A 137 -5.54 -28.92 8.26
C ILE A 137 -6.57 -27.80 8.22
N LEU A 138 -6.24 -26.69 7.57
CA LEU A 138 -7.07 -25.50 7.49
C LEU A 138 -8.32 -25.72 6.63
N ALA A 139 -8.24 -26.55 5.59
CA ALA A 139 -9.37 -26.97 4.75
C ALA A 139 -10.54 -27.50 5.58
N ARG A 140 -10.26 -28.28 6.65
CA ARG A 140 -11.29 -28.81 7.57
C ARG A 140 -12.00 -27.72 8.38
N HIS A 141 -11.39 -26.54 8.45
CA HIS A 141 -11.89 -25.38 9.18
C HIS A 141 -12.27 -24.21 8.25
N ALA A 142 -12.29 -24.41 6.92
CA ALA A 142 -12.59 -23.36 5.94
C ALA A 142 -13.90 -22.62 6.24
N HIS A 143 -14.96 -23.35 6.64
CA HIS A 143 -16.25 -22.77 6.99
C HIS A 143 -16.21 -21.76 8.17
N ARG A 144 -15.13 -21.72 8.94
CA ARG A 144 -14.92 -20.82 10.08
C ARG A 144 -13.99 -19.65 9.74
N LEU A 145 -13.27 -19.69 8.64
CA LEU A 145 -12.30 -18.65 8.30
C LEU A 145 -13.02 -17.32 8.03
N ALA A 146 -12.69 -16.30 8.81
CA ALA A 146 -13.21 -14.94 8.68
C ALA A 146 -12.18 -13.98 8.08
N ARG A 147 -10.90 -14.15 8.42
CA ARG A 147 -9.80 -13.36 7.85
C ARG A 147 -8.64 -14.27 7.52
N PHE A 148 -8.05 -14.05 6.35
CA PHE A 148 -6.87 -14.76 5.89
C PHE A 148 -5.82 -13.76 5.43
N THR A 149 -4.67 -13.77 6.10
CA THR A 149 -3.55 -12.89 5.82
C THR A 149 -2.28 -13.72 5.62
N VAL A 150 -1.54 -13.49 4.53
CA VAL A 150 -0.29 -14.18 4.24
C VAL A 150 0.77 -13.18 3.81
N HIS A 151 1.86 -13.09 4.55
CA HIS A 151 3.07 -12.40 4.14
C HIS A 151 4.14 -13.45 3.87
N THR A 152 4.58 -13.61 2.62
CA THR A 152 5.48 -14.70 2.26
C THR A 152 6.55 -14.25 1.27
N LYS A 153 7.78 -14.75 1.41
CA LYS A 153 8.80 -14.65 0.36
C LYS A 153 8.77 -15.83 -0.62
N SER A 154 7.82 -16.75 -0.44
CA SER A 154 7.63 -17.93 -1.28
C SER A 154 6.20 -18.03 -1.79
N TRP A 155 6.04 -17.83 -3.10
CA TRP A 155 4.78 -18.02 -3.81
C TRP A 155 4.29 -19.46 -3.69
N GLN A 156 5.21 -20.42 -3.87
CA GLN A 156 4.91 -21.86 -3.79
C GLN A 156 4.26 -22.27 -2.48
N ILE A 157 4.70 -21.73 -1.34
CA ILE A 157 4.11 -22.02 -0.03
C ILE A 157 2.65 -21.54 0.03
N TYR A 158 2.39 -20.30 -0.42
CA TYR A 158 1.02 -19.77 -0.47
C TYR A 158 0.13 -20.61 -1.39
N THR A 159 0.60 -20.89 -2.60
CA THR A 159 -0.14 -21.66 -3.60
C THR A 159 -0.45 -23.08 -3.13
N LEU A 160 0.49 -23.77 -2.49
CA LEU A 160 0.24 -25.10 -1.93
C LEU A 160 -0.81 -25.10 -0.82
N ILE A 161 -0.87 -24.05 0.00
CA ILE A 161 -1.89 -23.94 1.06
C ILE A 161 -3.28 -23.76 0.46
N ILE A 162 -3.42 -22.84 -0.49
CA ILE A 162 -4.74 -22.48 -1.05
C ILE A 162 -5.24 -23.48 -2.08
N ASN A 163 -4.36 -24.26 -2.72
CA ASN A 163 -4.75 -25.32 -3.64
C ASN A 163 -5.51 -26.44 -2.92
N GLU A 164 -5.20 -26.69 -1.64
CA GLU A 164 -5.98 -27.60 -0.79
C GLU A 164 -7.40 -27.09 -0.51
N TRP A 165 -7.71 -25.83 -0.86
CA TRP A 165 -9.01 -25.20 -0.63
C TRP A 165 -9.86 -25.08 -1.89
N VAL A 166 -9.35 -25.52 -3.04
CA VAL A 166 -10.10 -25.51 -4.30
C VAL A 166 -11.43 -26.26 -4.12
N GLY A 167 -12.53 -25.59 -4.46
CA GLY A 167 -13.89 -26.13 -4.33
C GLY A 167 -14.47 -26.08 -2.89
N LEU A 168 -13.77 -25.49 -1.93
CA LEU A 168 -14.30 -25.29 -0.57
C LEU A 168 -15.06 -23.96 -0.46
N ARG A 169 -16.16 -23.96 0.28
CA ARG A 169 -16.87 -22.72 0.64
C ARG A 169 -16.24 -22.07 1.87
N LEU A 170 -16.05 -20.76 1.78
CA LEU A 170 -15.53 -19.86 2.81
C LEU A 170 -16.61 -18.82 3.16
N PRO A 171 -17.75 -19.24 3.74
CA PRO A 171 -18.94 -18.41 3.93
C PRO A 171 -18.74 -17.22 4.88
N LEU A 172 -17.79 -17.31 5.80
CA LEU A 172 -17.52 -16.25 6.79
C LEU A 172 -16.36 -15.34 6.40
N LEU A 173 -15.67 -15.63 5.30
CA LEU A 173 -14.45 -14.92 4.95
C LEU A 173 -14.80 -13.50 4.51
N GLU A 174 -14.35 -12.51 5.28
CA GLU A 174 -14.56 -11.08 5.05
C GLU A 174 -13.35 -10.41 4.39
N SER A 175 -12.15 -10.93 4.65
CA SER A 175 -10.88 -10.32 4.23
C SER A 175 -9.88 -11.38 3.78
N TRP A 176 -9.30 -11.16 2.60
CA TRP A 176 -8.21 -11.96 2.03
C TRP A 176 -7.06 -11.01 1.68
N ASP A 177 -5.92 -11.13 2.36
CA ASP A 177 -4.77 -10.24 2.24
C ASP A 177 -3.51 -11.07 2.00
N VAL A 178 -2.84 -10.85 0.88
CA VAL A 178 -1.63 -11.59 0.51
C VAL A 178 -0.58 -10.62 0.01
N GLU A 179 0.58 -10.69 0.64
CA GLU A 179 1.76 -9.93 0.29
C GLU A 179 2.90 -10.90 -0.01
N TYR A 180 3.44 -10.79 -1.21
CA TYR A 180 4.56 -11.59 -1.67
C TYR A 180 5.81 -10.73 -1.85
N GLY A 181 6.89 -11.12 -1.15
CA GLY A 181 8.18 -10.44 -1.20
C GLY A 181 8.27 -9.22 -0.27
N ILE A 182 9.42 -8.53 -0.32
CA ILE A 182 9.63 -7.16 0.19
C ILE A 182 9.82 -6.20 -1.01
N PHE A 183 9.53 -6.70 -2.21
CA PHE A 183 9.87 -6.01 -3.44
C PHE A 183 8.75 -5.02 -3.78
N SER A 184 8.74 -3.88 -3.11
CA SER A 184 8.06 -2.68 -3.61
C SER A 184 8.42 -2.44 -5.09
N ASP A 185 9.64 -2.83 -5.47
CA ASP A 185 10.23 -2.54 -6.77
C ASP A 185 10.11 -3.72 -7.76
N ALA A 186 9.47 -4.85 -7.38
CA ALA A 186 9.31 -6.00 -8.30
C ALA A 186 8.51 -5.66 -9.57
N CYS A 187 7.68 -4.62 -9.51
CA CYS A 187 6.97 -4.10 -10.67
C CYS A 187 7.88 -3.38 -11.67
N LEU A 188 9.08 -2.93 -11.24
CA LEU A 188 10.05 -2.16 -12.03
C LEU A 188 11.13 -3.04 -12.67
N PHE A 189 11.34 -4.26 -12.17
CA PHE A 189 12.32 -5.18 -12.74
C PHE A 189 11.69 -6.02 -13.86
N GLU A 190 12.17 -5.84 -15.09
CA GLU A 190 11.75 -6.64 -16.27
C GLU A 190 12.07 -8.14 -16.09
N GLU A 191 13.15 -8.45 -15.38
CA GLU A 191 13.65 -9.80 -15.15
C GLU A 191 13.25 -10.31 -13.76
N TYR A 192 11.95 -10.57 -13.57
CA TYR A 192 11.57 -11.49 -12.49
C TYR A 192 12.28 -12.82 -12.74
N PRO A 193 12.97 -13.45 -11.76
CA PRO A 193 13.53 -14.79 -11.98
C PRO A 193 12.40 -15.65 -12.50
N PRO A 194 12.53 -16.27 -13.68
CA PRO A 194 11.41 -16.89 -14.37
C PRO A 194 10.75 -17.83 -13.36
N LEU A 195 9.57 -17.42 -12.89
CA LEU A 195 8.70 -18.32 -12.17
C LEU A 195 8.62 -19.52 -13.10
N CYS A 196 9.05 -20.69 -12.61
CA CYS A 196 9.14 -21.82 -13.51
C CYS A 196 7.75 -22.06 -14.09
N GLU A 197 7.60 -22.55 -15.32
CA GLU A 197 6.26 -22.75 -15.94
C GLU A 197 5.29 -23.52 -15.01
N ARG A 198 5.82 -24.36 -14.10
CA ARG A 198 5.03 -25.01 -13.02
C ARG A 198 4.39 -24.05 -12.02
N ASP A 199 5.03 -22.93 -11.69
CA ASP A 199 4.49 -21.89 -10.80
C ASP A 199 3.35 -21.11 -11.49
N LEU A 200 3.33 -21.08 -12.83
CA LEU A 200 2.26 -20.51 -13.65
C LEU A 200 1.10 -21.48 -13.88
N ASP A 201 1.36 -22.77 -14.06
CA ASP A 201 0.30 -23.78 -14.08
C ASP A 201 -0.40 -23.90 -12.72
N ALA A 202 0.30 -23.58 -11.62
CA ALA A 202 -0.26 -23.49 -10.27
C ALA A 202 -1.07 -22.20 -10.00
N SER A 203 -1.26 -21.32 -11.00
CA SER A 203 -2.04 -20.07 -10.89
C SER A 203 -3.56 -20.26 -10.80
N GLU A 204 -4.04 -21.50 -10.96
CA GLU A 204 -5.43 -21.88 -10.64
C GLU A 204 -5.56 -22.10 -9.14
N ASN A 205 -5.89 -21.02 -8.44
CA ASN A 205 -6.19 -21.06 -7.02
C ASN A 205 -7.70 -20.93 -6.80
N ILE A 206 -8.13 -20.98 -5.54
CA ILE A 206 -9.55 -20.89 -5.17
C ILE A 206 -10.25 -19.61 -5.67
N LEU A 207 -9.51 -18.51 -5.91
CA LEU A 207 -10.06 -17.25 -6.43
C LEU A 207 -10.16 -17.23 -7.97
N THR A 208 -9.36 -18.05 -8.66
CA THR A 208 -9.16 -17.99 -10.11
C THR A 208 -9.57 -19.25 -10.88
N ASN A 209 -9.72 -20.38 -10.18
CA ASN A 209 -10.06 -21.68 -10.76
C ASN A 209 -11.54 -21.78 -11.12
N ASN A 210 -11.88 -21.12 -12.22
CA ASN A 210 -13.23 -21.08 -12.77
C ASN A 210 -13.37 -21.94 -14.04
N GLY A 211 -12.27 -22.42 -14.62
CA GLY A 211 -12.23 -23.10 -15.91
C GLY A 211 -12.24 -22.12 -17.09
N ASN A 212 -11.87 -22.60 -18.27
CA ASN A 212 -11.80 -21.78 -19.47
C ASN A 212 -13.21 -21.46 -20.02
N GLY A 213 -13.44 -20.19 -20.42
CA GLY A 213 -14.67 -19.78 -21.12
C GLY A 213 -15.85 -19.41 -20.22
N VAL A 214 -15.60 -19.16 -18.93
CA VAL A 214 -16.63 -18.70 -17.99
C VAL A 214 -17.01 -17.24 -18.25
N THR A 215 -18.31 -16.97 -18.28
CA THR A 215 -18.86 -15.61 -18.44
C THR A 215 -18.79 -14.83 -17.12
N VAL A 216 -18.81 -13.50 -17.17
CA VAL A 216 -18.82 -12.63 -15.97
C VAL A 216 -19.94 -13.00 -15.00
N ASN A 217 -21.15 -13.26 -15.49
CA ASN A 217 -22.28 -13.65 -14.64
C ASN A 217 -22.03 -14.95 -13.87
N GLN A 218 -21.39 -15.92 -14.52
CA GLN A 218 -21.02 -17.18 -13.87
C GLN A 218 -19.90 -16.97 -12.84
N LEU A 219 -18.93 -16.08 -13.10
CA LEU A 219 -17.91 -15.72 -12.10
C LEU A 219 -18.55 -15.12 -10.84
N VAL A 220 -19.53 -14.23 -11.01
CA VAL A 220 -20.27 -13.64 -9.89
C VAL A 220 -21.03 -14.71 -9.10
N GLU A 221 -21.73 -15.63 -9.77
CA GLU A 221 -22.44 -16.74 -9.11
C GLU A 221 -21.48 -17.65 -8.33
N ILE A 222 -20.33 -17.99 -8.92
CA ILE A 222 -19.27 -18.76 -8.26
C ILE A 222 -18.75 -18.00 -7.03
N GLY A 223 -18.46 -16.71 -7.18
CA GLY A 223 -18.04 -15.83 -6.08
C GLY A 223 -19.02 -15.80 -4.92
N GLN A 224 -20.31 -15.59 -5.21
CA GLN A 224 -21.36 -15.56 -4.20
C GLN A 224 -21.55 -16.93 -3.52
N HIS A 225 -21.25 -18.02 -4.23
CA HIS A 225 -21.35 -19.35 -3.68
C HIS A 225 -20.21 -19.70 -2.72
N PHE A 226 -18.97 -19.37 -3.10
CA PHE A 226 -17.78 -19.74 -2.33
C PHE A 226 -17.38 -18.68 -1.31
N PHE A 227 -17.59 -17.40 -1.61
CA PHE A 227 -17.14 -16.25 -0.81
C PHE A 227 -18.25 -15.21 -0.58
N PRO A 228 -19.44 -15.60 -0.08
CA PRO A 228 -20.59 -14.69 0.04
C PRO A 228 -20.33 -13.45 0.91
N SER A 229 -19.40 -13.55 1.87
CA SER A 229 -19.10 -12.49 2.84
C SER A 229 -17.84 -11.69 2.52
N LEU A 230 -17.13 -12.00 1.43
CA LEU A 230 -15.85 -11.37 1.13
C LEU A 230 -16.06 -9.90 0.76
N LYS A 231 -15.38 -9.00 1.48
CA LYS A 231 -15.50 -7.55 1.31
C LYS A 231 -14.17 -6.89 0.95
N ARG A 232 -13.06 -7.45 1.42
CA ARG A 232 -11.73 -6.88 1.18
C ARG A 232 -10.83 -7.92 0.55
N LEU A 233 -10.25 -7.56 -0.59
CA LEU A 233 -9.20 -8.33 -1.23
C LEU A 233 -7.97 -7.44 -1.39
N ARG A 234 -6.83 -7.92 -0.90
CA ARG A 234 -5.53 -7.32 -1.14
C ARG A 234 -4.56 -8.35 -1.66
N LEU A 235 -3.95 -8.06 -2.80
CA LEU A 235 -3.00 -8.93 -3.51
C LEU A 235 -1.80 -8.09 -3.92
N SER A 236 -0.66 -8.32 -3.28
CA SER A 236 0.60 -7.63 -3.54
C SER A 236 1.67 -8.62 -3.98
N GLY A 237 2.31 -8.38 -5.12
CA GLY A 237 3.35 -9.24 -5.69
C GLY A 237 2.85 -10.60 -6.22
N THR A 238 1.56 -10.92 -6.12
CA THR A 238 1.04 -12.25 -6.42
C THR A 238 0.69 -12.42 -7.90
N PRO A 239 1.39 -13.29 -8.66
CA PRO A 239 1.02 -13.61 -10.03
C PRO A 239 -0.27 -14.45 -10.03
N ASN A 240 -1.33 -13.97 -10.67
CA ASN A 240 -2.60 -14.68 -10.74
C ASN A 240 -3.10 -14.78 -12.18
N LYS A 241 -3.88 -15.82 -12.48
CA LYS A 241 -4.79 -15.77 -13.64
C LYS A 241 -5.87 -14.73 -13.34
N TRP A 242 -6.05 -13.76 -14.23
CA TRP A 242 -7.00 -12.65 -14.05
C TRP A 242 -8.47 -13.02 -14.34
N THR A 243 -8.84 -14.29 -14.10
CA THR A 243 -10.20 -14.84 -14.17
C THR A 243 -10.79 -14.92 -12.77
N PHE A 244 -11.03 -13.75 -12.18
CA PHE A 244 -11.32 -13.60 -10.76
C PHE A 244 -12.80 -13.87 -10.43
N SER A 245 -13.10 -14.69 -9.41
CA SER A 245 -14.49 -14.99 -9.01
C SER A 245 -15.04 -14.12 -7.89
N ALA A 246 -14.20 -13.44 -7.09
CA ALA A 246 -14.76 -12.69 -5.96
C ALA A 246 -15.64 -11.53 -6.43
N SER A 247 -16.78 -11.38 -5.75
CA SER A 247 -17.82 -10.41 -6.06
C SER A 247 -18.28 -9.70 -4.79
N ASN A 248 -19.00 -8.60 -4.95
CA ASN A 248 -19.50 -7.77 -3.84
C ASN A 248 -18.39 -7.20 -2.93
N LEU A 249 -17.19 -6.97 -3.47
CA LEU A 249 -16.08 -6.35 -2.77
C LEU A 249 -16.39 -4.88 -2.48
N VAL A 250 -15.92 -4.41 -1.33
CA VAL A 250 -15.90 -3.01 -0.89
C VAL A 250 -14.53 -2.40 -1.13
N GLU A 251 -13.47 -3.22 -1.00
CA GLU A 251 -12.09 -2.80 -1.20
C GLU A 251 -11.35 -3.81 -2.07
N LEU A 252 -10.68 -3.31 -3.10
CA LEU A 252 -9.78 -4.06 -3.96
C LEU A 252 -8.43 -3.36 -4.01
N VAL A 253 -7.39 -4.07 -3.58
CA VAL A 253 -6.00 -3.61 -3.63
C VAL A 253 -5.19 -4.60 -4.46
N LEU A 254 -4.63 -4.14 -5.58
CA LEU A 254 -3.70 -4.88 -6.42
C LEU A 254 -2.39 -4.08 -6.48
N GLN A 255 -1.27 -4.69 -6.14
CA GLN A 255 0.00 -3.96 -6.02
C GLN A 255 1.21 -4.79 -6.46
N ASN A 256 2.24 -4.10 -6.95
CA ASN A 256 3.59 -4.60 -7.19
C ASN A 256 3.61 -5.89 -8.04
N ILE A 257 2.73 -5.98 -9.05
CA ILE A 257 2.63 -7.17 -9.88
C ILE A 257 3.77 -7.14 -10.92
N PRO A 258 4.57 -8.22 -11.04
CA PRO A 258 5.65 -8.23 -12.03
C PRO A 258 5.09 -8.07 -13.45
N ASN A 259 5.80 -7.33 -14.31
CA ASN A 259 5.30 -6.84 -15.60
C ASN A 259 4.63 -7.92 -16.46
N ASN A 260 5.27 -9.09 -16.58
CA ASN A 260 4.79 -10.23 -17.37
C ASN A 260 3.51 -10.90 -16.85
N TYR A 261 3.04 -10.53 -15.64
CA TYR A 261 1.86 -11.11 -15.01
C TYR A 261 0.76 -10.09 -14.74
N ARG A 262 0.91 -8.86 -15.22
CA ARG A 262 -0.07 -7.80 -15.06
C ARG A 262 -1.37 -8.10 -15.84
N PRO A 263 -2.56 -7.76 -15.32
CA PRO A 263 -3.80 -7.85 -16.09
C PRO A 263 -3.78 -6.92 -17.30
N THR A 264 -4.38 -7.37 -18.39
CA THR A 264 -4.81 -6.48 -19.46
C THR A 264 -5.96 -5.59 -19.00
N GLY A 265 -6.18 -4.44 -19.65
CA GLY A 265 -7.32 -3.56 -19.34
C GLY A 265 -8.67 -4.30 -19.37
N LYS A 266 -8.87 -5.20 -20.33
CA LYS A 266 -10.08 -6.05 -20.42
C LYS A 266 -10.21 -7.01 -19.24
N ALA A 267 -9.11 -7.62 -18.80
CA ALA A 267 -9.12 -8.50 -17.65
C ALA A 267 -9.44 -7.71 -16.37
N LEU A 268 -8.82 -6.54 -16.18
CA LEU A 268 -9.12 -5.66 -15.06
C LEU A 268 -10.58 -5.20 -15.07
N GLN A 269 -11.11 -4.81 -16.23
CA GLN A 269 -12.52 -4.44 -16.37
C GLN A 269 -13.46 -5.58 -15.97
N SER A 270 -13.16 -6.82 -16.38
CA SER A 270 -13.92 -7.99 -15.95
C SER A 270 -13.89 -8.16 -14.44
N ILE A 271 -12.73 -7.99 -13.79
CA ILE A 271 -12.58 -8.07 -12.33
C ILE A 271 -13.43 -7.01 -11.63
N LEU A 272 -13.33 -5.75 -12.10
CA LEU A 272 -14.06 -4.62 -11.53
C LEU A 272 -15.58 -4.79 -11.70
N SER A 273 -16.02 -5.36 -12.83
CA SER A 273 -17.46 -5.58 -13.10
C SER A 273 -18.14 -6.49 -12.06
N ASN A 274 -17.40 -7.43 -11.46
CA ASN A 274 -17.92 -8.32 -10.42
C ASN A 274 -18.31 -7.60 -9.12
N SER A 275 -17.79 -6.39 -8.89
CA SER A 275 -18.02 -5.58 -7.70
C SER A 275 -18.44 -4.14 -8.03
N GLN A 276 -18.96 -3.93 -9.24
CA GLN A 276 -19.23 -2.60 -9.81
C GLN A 276 -20.00 -1.67 -8.87
N HIS A 277 -21.04 -2.18 -8.20
CA HIS A 277 -21.94 -1.38 -7.36
C HIS A 277 -21.55 -1.35 -5.88
N THR A 278 -20.59 -2.17 -5.45
CA THR A 278 -20.22 -2.31 -4.03
C THR A 278 -18.85 -1.74 -3.73
N LEU A 279 -17.97 -1.64 -4.75
CA LEU A 279 -16.60 -1.21 -4.60
C LEU A 279 -16.55 0.27 -4.20
N GLN A 280 -15.86 0.56 -3.09
CA GLN A 280 -15.73 1.90 -2.49
C GLN A 280 -14.28 2.39 -2.54
N VAL A 281 -13.33 1.47 -2.37
CA VAL A 281 -11.89 1.74 -2.37
C VAL A 281 -11.23 0.89 -3.46
N LEU A 282 -10.53 1.55 -4.38
CA LEU A 282 -9.73 0.92 -5.42
C LEU A 282 -8.29 1.39 -5.32
N GLU A 283 -7.36 0.45 -5.16
CA GLU A 283 -5.94 0.71 -5.10
C GLU A 283 -5.20 -0.16 -6.13
N LEU A 284 -4.54 0.49 -7.09
CA LEU A 284 -3.81 -0.15 -8.17
C LEU A 284 -2.39 0.40 -8.19
N ASN A 285 -1.39 -0.44 -7.95
CA ASN A 285 0.01 -0.02 -7.92
C ASN A 285 0.89 -0.90 -8.82
N GLY A 286 1.30 -0.41 -10.00
CA GLY A 286 2.10 -1.18 -10.95
C GLY A 286 1.38 -2.45 -11.39
N VAL A 287 0.15 -2.28 -11.87
CA VAL A 287 -0.81 -3.38 -12.08
C VAL A 287 -1.13 -3.56 -13.55
N LEU A 288 -1.11 -2.52 -14.38
CA LEU A 288 -1.61 -2.66 -15.74
C LEU A 288 -0.50 -3.00 -16.73
N GLN A 289 -0.81 -3.89 -17.66
CA GLN A 289 0.09 -4.23 -18.77
C GLN A 289 -0.03 -3.13 -19.84
N ASP A 290 1.12 -2.72 -20.37
CA ASP A 290 1.20 -1.86 -21.56
C ASP A 290 0.61 -2.61 -22.77
N ASN A 291 -0.16 -1.89 -23.60
CA ASN A 291 -0.84 -2.32 -24.81
C ASN A 291 -2.10 -3.21 -24.66
N VAL A 292 -3.24 -2.67 -25.10
CA VAL A 292 -3.85 -2.88 -26.43
C VAL A 292 -5.13 -2.04 -26.47
N ASN A 293 -5.32 -1.27 -27.55
CA ASN A 293 -6.53 -0.54 -27.91
C ASN A 293 -7.74 -1.47 -28.13
N ASP A 294 -8.18 -2.16 -27.09
CA ASP A 294 -9.48 -2.82 -27.08
C ASP A 294 -10.49 -1.77 -26.68
N SER A 295 -11.15 -1.18 -27.69
CA SER A 295 -12.29 -0.27 -27.52
C SER A 295 -13.39 -0.98 -26.73
N THR A 296 -13.29 -0.91 -25.41
CA THR A 296 -14.20 -1.51 -24.45
C THR A 296 -15.11 -0.42 -23.93
N GLN A 297 -16.37 -0.76 -23.73
CA GLN A 297 -17.32 0.16 -23.10
C GLN A 297 -16.82 0.47 -21.69
N GLN A 298 -16.71 1.75 -21.34
CA GLN A 298 -16.26 2.17 -20.02
C GLN A 298 -17.19 1.66 -18.91
N LEU A 299 -16.60 1.12 -17.84
CA LEU A 299 -17.32 0.58 -16.70
C LEU A 299 -17.52 1.67 -15.65
N SER A 300 -18.76 2.08 -15.40
CA SER A 300 -19.04 3.06 -14.35
C SER A 300 -18.97 2.41 -12.96
N LEU A 301 -18.13 2.94 -12.07
CA LEU A 301 -17.95 2.49 -10.68
C LEU A 301 -18.55 3.51 -9.70
N PRO A 302 -19.89 3.50 -9.50
CA PRO A 302 -20.61 4.60 -8.86
C PRO A 302 -20.37 4.77 -7.35
N ALA A 303 -19.81 3.77 -6.68
CA ALA A 303 -19.57 3.81 -5.24
C ALA A 303 -18.11 4.10 -4.87
N VAL A 304 -17.19 4.12 -5.85
CA VAL A 304 -15.76 4.35 -5.60
C VAL A 304 -15.55 5.82 -5.25
N HIS A 305 -15.28 6.07 -3.98
CA HIS A 305 -14.96 7.40 -3.46
C HIS A 305 -13.46 7.58 -3.20
N THR A 306 -12.70 6.48 -3.06
CA THR A 306 -11.26 6.51 -2.88
C THR A 306 -10.55 5.74 -3.99
N LEU A 307 -9.75 6.45 -4.79
CA LEU A 307 -8.89 5.90 -5.83
C LEU A 307 -7.43 6.17 -5.49
N LYS A 308 -6.63 5.11 -5.52
CA LYS A 308 -5.19 5.18 -5.30
C LYS A 308 -4.47 4.52 -6.47
N VAL A 309 -3.61 5.27 -7.15
CA VAL A 309 -2.92 4.80 -8.35
C VAL A 309 -1.43 5.05 -8.21
N GLY A 310 -0.69 3.95 -8.17
CA GLY A 310 0.74 3.93 -8.38
C GLY A 310 1.04 3.39 -9.77
N PHE A 311 1.87 4.08 -10.53
CA PHE A 311 2.16 3.71 -11.91
C PHE A 311 3.66 3.75 -12.18
N ALA A 312 4.14 2.77 -12.94
CA ALA A 312 5.50 2.77 -13.47
C ALA A 312 5.51 3.35 -14.89
N TYR A 313 4.44 3.07 -15.64
CA TYR A 313 4.26 3.54 -17.01
C TYR A 313 2.99 4.37 -17.16
N VAL A 314 3.03 5.34 -18.07
CA VAL A 314 1.92 6.26 -18.34
C VAL A 314 0.68 5.54 -18.85
N ASP A 315 0.86 4.53 -19.68
CA ASP A 315 -0.22 3.72 -20.25
C ASP A 315 -1.09 3.05 -19.19
N GLU A 316 -0.57 2.81 -17.97
CA GLU A 316 -1.35 2.25 -16.88
C GLU A 316 -2.51 3.17 -16.47
N ILE A 317 -2.24 4.47 -16.29
CA ILE A 317 -3.28 5.43 -15.93
C ILE A 317 -4.24 5.62 -17.11
N VAL A 318 -3.71 5.80 -18.32
CA VAL A 318 -4.54 6.03 -19.50
C VAL A 318 -5.49 4.86 -19.72
N THR A 319 -4.98 3.62 -19.62
CA THR A 319 -5.79 2.40 -19.71
C THR A 319 -6.86 2.36 -18.61
N LEU A 320 -6.51 2.68 -17.35
CA LEU A 320 -7.46 2.72 -16.25
C LEU A 320 -8.62 3.68 -16.53
N LEU A 321 -8.30 4.90 -16.98
CA LEU A 321 -9.29 5.93 -17.30
C LEU A 321 -10.13 5.58 -18.53
N GLN A 322 -9.62 4.79 -19.46
CA GLN A 322 -10.38 4.29 -20.60
C GLN A 322 -11.37 3.18 -20.23
N ILE A 323 -11.04 2.33 -19.27
CA ILE A 323 -11.89 1.17 -18.92
C ILE A 323 -12.89 1.46 -17.80
N ALA A 324 -12.70 2.52 -17.00
CA ALA A 324 -13.52 2.80 -15.83
C ALA A 324 -13.84 4.30 -15.63
N GLU A 325 -15.05 4.58 -15.11
CA GLU A 325 -15.46 5.92 -14.65
C GLU A 325 -15.64 5.93 -13.13
N PHE A 326 -15.32 7.05 -12.48
CA PHE A 326 -15.37 7.20 -11.03
C PHE A 326 -16.25 8.38 -10.59
N PRO A 327 -17.58 8.35 -10.83
CA PRO A 327 -18.43 9.52 -10.64
C PRO A 327 -18.57 9.99 -9.18
N ALA A 328 -18.28 9.13 -8.20
CA ALA A 328 -18.35 9.46 -6.76
C ALA A 328 -16.97 9.76 -6.13
N LEU A 329 -15.91 9.91 -6.94
CA LEU A 329 -14.55 10.09 -6.45
C LEU A 329 -14.39 11.36 -5.61
N THR A 330 -13.89 11.23 -4.38
CA THR A 330 -13.60 12.33 -3.45
C THR A 330 -12.14 12.34 -2.99
N ASP A 331 -11.47 11.19 -3.01
CA ASP A 331 -10.12 11.00 -2.51
C ASP A 331 -9.24 10.37 -3.59
N LEU A 332 -8.19 11.07 -4.02
CA LEU A 332 -7.27 10.62 -5.05
C LEU A 332 -5.85 10.60 -4.48
N THR A 333 -5.17 9.46 -4.62
CA THR A 333 -3.74 9.32 -4.32
C THR A 333 -3.01 8.90 -5.59
N LEU A 334 -1.97 9.62 -5.95
CA LEU A 334 -1.13 9.35 -7.11
C LEU A 334 0.32 9.23 -6.65
N TRP A 335 1.02 8.22 -7.12
CA TRP A 335 2.46 8.16 -6.95
C TRP A 335 3.12 7.53 -8.18
N HIS A 336 4.29 8.03 -8.53
CA HIS A 336 5.10 7.39 -9.54
C HIS A 336 6.03 6.37 -8.89
N LEU A 337 6.10 5.16 -9.45
CA LEU A 337 6.86 4.06 -8.89
C LEU A 337 8.36 4.17 -9.15
N GLU A 338 8.73 4.69 -10.33
CA GLU A 338 10.11 5.05 -10.62
C GLU A 338 10.40 6.46 -10.13
N ASP A 339 11.63 6.72 -9.66
CA ASP A 339 12.07 8.07 -9.34
C ASP A 339 12.15 8.91 -10.63
N CYS A 340 11.09 9.64 -10.97
CA CYS A 340 10.99 10.53 -12.14
C CYS A 340 11.91 11.75 -12.11
N LEU A 341 12.87 11.80 -11.21
CA LEU A 341 13.77 12.95 -11.09
C LEU A 341 14.78 13.02 -12.24
N ASN A 342 14.83 11.99 -13.10
CA ASN A 342 15.55 12.03 -14.36
C ASN A 342 14.73 12.81 -15.40
N GLU A 343 15.26 13.97 -15.78
CA GLU A 343 14.61 14.98 -16.65
C GLU A 343 14.56 14.57 -18.15
N ASP A 344 14.29 13.31 -18.46
CA ASP A 344 14.22 12.85 -19.84
C ASP A 344 13.00 13.44 -20.55
N GLN A 345 13.20 14.07 -21.71
CA GLN A 345 12.16 14.78 -22.46
C GLN A 345 10.94 13.89 -22.79
N ARG A 346 11.16 12.61 -23.08
CA ARG A 346 10.08 11.65 -23.40
C ARG A 346 9.12 11.44 -22.21
N HIS A 347 9.66 11.35 -21.00
CA HIS A 347 8.83 11.25 -19.80
C HIS A 347 7.96 12.50 -19.61
N GLN A 348 8.41 13.68 -20.06
CA GLN A 348 7.59 14.88 -19.97
C GLN A 348 6.39 14.83 -20.92
N ASP A 349 6.58 14.43 -22.18
CA ASP A 349 5.49 14.30 -23.15
C ASP A 349 4.39 13.35 -22.64
N GLU A 350 4.79 12.20 -22.12
CA GLU A 350 3.88 11.18 -21.60
C GLU A 350 3.08 11.69 -20.38
N MET A 351 3.71 12.48 -19.49
CA MET A 351 3.00 13.08 -18.35
C MET A 351 1.93 14.11 -18.77
N VAL A 352 2.10 14.81 -19.90
CA VAL A 352 1.04 15.69 -20.45
C VAL A 352 -0.22 14.86 -20.73
N GLU A 353 -0.05 13.70 -21.35
CA GLU A 353 -1.17 12.83 -21.73
C GLU A 353 -1.95 12.32 -20.51
N ILE A 354 -1.25 11.93 -19.43
CA ILE A 354 -1.88 11.51 -18.17
C ILE A 354 -2.77 12.61 -17.62
N PHE A 355 -2.21 13.81 -17.43
CA PHE A 355 -2.95 14.88 -16.79
C PHE A 355 -4.09 15.38 -17.67
N GLN A 356 -3.92 15.36 -18.99
CA GLN A 356 -5.00 15.64 -19.91
C GLN A 356 -6.12 14.61 -19.77
N ALA A 357 -5.79 13.32 -19.76
CA ALA A 357 -6.76 12.26 -19.53
C ALA A 357 -7.46 12.38 -18.17
N MET A 358 -6.75 12.75 -17.11
CA MET A 358 -7.34 12.99 -15.79
C MET A 358 -8.31 14.16 -15.78
N VAL A 359 -7.94 15.28 -16.40
CA VAL A 359 -8.82 16.46 -16.52
C VAL A 359 -10.10 16.10 -17.28
N ASP A 360 -9.99 15.25 -18.30
CA ASP A 360 -11.12 14.92 -19.16
C ASP A 360 -12.03 13.82 -18.57
N ASN A 361 -11.49 12.90 -17.77
CA ASN A 361 -12.20 11.69 -17.32
C ASN A 361 -12.50 11.64 -15.81
N LEU A 362 -11.78 12.39 -14.96
CA LEU A 362 -12.01 12.38 -13.51
C LEU A 362 -12.89 13.57 -13.07
N PRO A 363 -13.77 13.38 -12.07
CA PRO A 363 -14.58 14.47 -11.54
C PRO A 363 -13.76 15.34 -10.54
N LEU A 364 -12.71 16.01 -11.04
CA LEU A 364 -11.76 16.77 -10.21
C LEU A 364 -12.43 17.86 -9.34
N ARG A 365 -13.58 18.39 -9.78
CA ARG A 365 -14.33 19.47 -9.07
C ARG A 365 -14.90 19.08 -7.71
N GLN A 366 -15.15 17.79 -7.48
CA GLN A 366 -15.67 17.28 -6.21
C GLN A 366 -14.59 16.66 -5.32
N LEU A 367 -13.33 16.62 -5.79
CA LEU A 367 -12.23 16.04 -5.04
C LEU A 367 -11.97 16.86 -3.76
N THR A 368 -12.00 16.20 -2.60
CA THR A 368 -11.75 16.81 -1.29
C THR A 368 -10.34 16.53 -0.78
N THR A 369 -9.75 15.40 -1.18
CA THR A 369 -8.42 14.96 -0.77
C THR A 369 -7.57 14.59 -1.98
N LEU A 370 -6.37 15.15 -2.06
CA LEU A 370 -5.37 14.82 -3.07
C LEU A 370 -4.03 14.52 -2.39
N HIS A 371 -3.45 13.37 -2.70
CA HIS A 371 -2.10 13.00 -2.31
C HIS A 371 -1.29 12.74 -3.58
N MET A 372 -0.11 13.36 -3.70
CA MET A 372 0.80 13.17 -4.82
C MET A 372 2.21 12.89 -4.29
N ASP A 373 2.84 11.80 -4.74
CA ASP A 373 4.22 11.44 -4.40
C ASP A 373 5.06 11.25 -5.67
N ALA A 374 6.17 12.01 -5.77
CA ALA A 374 7.08 12.01 -6.93
C ALA A 374 6.39 12.20 -8.28
N ILE A 375 5.30 12.96 -8.31
CA ILE A 375 4.59 13.28 -9.54
C ILE A 375 5.25 14.51 -10.18
N SER A 376 5.92 14.32 -11.32
CA SER A 376 6.50 15.40 -12.12
C SER A 376 5.48 15.99 -13.09
N PHE A 377 5.55 17.30 -13.33
CA PHE A 377 4.73 17.94 -14.36
C PHE A 377 5.56 18.28 -15.59
N PRO A 378 4.96 18.17 -16.80
CA PRO A 378 5.66 18.46 -18.04
C PRO A 378 6.17 19.91 -18.08
N ARG A 379 7.45 20.07 -18.42
CA ARG A 379 8.08 21.41 -18.54
C ARG A 379 7.84 22.05 -19.90
N GLU A 380 7.37 21.30 -20.89
CA GLU A 380 7.21 21.76 -22.27
C GLU A 380 6.33 23.03 -22.42
N ASP A 381 5.36 23.23 -21.53
CA ASP A 381 4.54 24.44 -21.52
C ASP A 381 5.24 25.70 -20.94
N LEU A 382 6.39 25.56 -20.25
CA LEU A 382 7.07 26.66 -19.54
C LEU A 382 7.89 27.57 -20.44
N TYR A 383 8.45 27.04 -21.52
CA TYR A 383 9.26 27.85 -22.44
C TYR A 383 8.41 28.78 -23.30
N SER A 384 7.09 28.54 -23.37
CA SER A 384 6.14 29.58 -23.74
C SER A 384 5.85 30.48 -22.53
N THR A 385 6.83 31.31 -22.14
CA THR A 385 6.59 32.45 -21.21
C THR A 385 5.37 33.29 -21.61
N LEU A 386 5.03 33.26 -22.90
CA LEU A 386 3.78 33.75 -23.49
C LEU A 386 2.52 33.19 -22.82
N CYS A 387 2.41 31.89 -22.51
CA CYS A 387 1.22 31.31 -21.90
C CYS A 387 0.99 31.80 -20.47
N TRP A 388 2.02 31.80 -19.61
CA TRP A 388 1.89 32.31 -18.22
C TRP A 388 1.53 33.79 -18.15
N ALA A 389 2.17 34.61 -19.01
CA ALA A 389 1.88 36.03 -19.10
C ALA A 389 0.50 36.28 -19.71
N ALA A 390 0.10 35.51 -20.73
CA ALA A 390 -1.21 35.62 -21.34
C ALA A 390 -2.31 35.22 -20.35
N VAL A 391 -2.13 34.15 -19.56
CA VAL A 391 -3.05 33.78 -18.47
C VAL A 391 -3.12 34.93 -17.45
N ARG A 392 -1.98 35.57 -17.13
CA ARG A 392 -1.90 36.60 -16.07
C ARG A 392 -2.63 37.85 -16.50
N ASN A 393 -2.51 38.16 -17.78
CA ASN A 393 -3.15 39.31 -18.40
C ASN A 393 -4.60 39.00 -18.83
N GLY A 394 -5.10 37.78 -18.60
CA GLY A 394 -6.47 37.38 -18.93
C GLY A 394 -6.73 37.27 -20.43
N VAL A 395 -5.67 37.08 -21.21
CA VAL A 395 -5.70 37.05 -22.69
C VAL A 395 -6.11 35.67 -23.22
N VAL A 396 -6.01 34.62 -22.40
CA VAL A 396 -6.37 33.24 -22.78
C VAL A 396 -7.49 32.69 -21.90
N THR A 397 -8.31 31.84 -22.51
CA THR A 397 -9.39 31.11 -21.85
C THR A 397 -8.88 29.91 -21.06
N GLN A 398 -9.66 29.40 -20.10
CA GLN A 398 -9.27 28.25 -19.28
C GLN A 398 -8.94 26.99 -20.11
N ALA A 399 -9.60 26.80 -21.25
CA ALA A 399 -9.32 25.69 -22.17
C ALA A 399 -7.92 25.75 -22.80
N GLN A 400 -7.29 26.94 -22.80
CA GLN A 400 -5.95 27.19 -23.35
C GLN A 400 -4.88 27.24 -22.25
N TYR A 401 -5.24 26.92 -21.01
CA TYR A 401 -4.27 26.86 -19.92
C TYR A 401 -3.33 25.66 -20.14
N PRO A 402 -2.05 25.78 -19.72
CA PRO A 402 -1.17 24.62 -19.55
C PRO A 402 -1.85 23.50 -18.78
N VAL A 403 -1.53 22.24 -19.08
CA VAL A 403 -2.24 21.08 -18.51
C VAL A 403 -2.24 21.09 -16.97
N VAL A 404 -1.12 21.46 -16.35
CA VAL A 404 -0.98 21.61 -14.89
C VAL A 404 -1.91 22.68 -14.31
N MET A 405 -2.10 23.79 -15.02
CA MET A 405 -3.03 24.85 -14.60
C MET A 405 -4.47 24.41 -14.79
N ARG A 406 -4.81 23.71 -15.88
CA ARG A 406 -6.14 23.13 -16.08
C ARG A 406 -6.48 22.18 -14.94
N PHE A 407 -5.61 21.21 -14.69
CA PHE A 407 -5.74 20.27 -13.58
C PHE A 407 -5.94 21.00 -12.25
N THR A 408 -5.07 21.95 -11.90
CA THR A 408 -5.18 22.70 -10.64
C THR A 408 -6.46 23.53 -10.55
N SER A 409 -6.90 24.14 -11.66
CA SER A 409 -8.11 24.97 -11.71
C SER A 409 -9.41 24.18 -11.52
N GLU A 410 -9.37 22.88 -11.77
CA GLU A 410 -10.53 22.00 -11.60
C GLU A 410 -10.69 21.54 -10.14
N LEU A 411 -9.66 21.65 -9.30
CA LEU A 411 -9.63 21.21 -7.89
C LEU A 411 -10.31 22.20 -6.91
N ASN A 412 -11.53 22.62 -7.21
CA ASN A 412 -12.21 23.70 -6.47
C ASN A 412 -12.71 23.28 -5.07
N ALA A 413 -13.04 22.01 -4.87
CA ALA A 413 -13.51 21.47 -3.59
C ALA A 413 -12.38 20.93 -2.70
N LEU A 414 -11.12 21.01 -3.15
CA LEU A 414 -9.99 20.39 -2.45
C LEU A 414 -9.76 21.02 -1.08
N GLN A 415 -9.84 20.21 -0.03
CA GLN A 415 -9.65 20.63 1.37
C GLN A 415 -8.31 20.18 1.91
N THR A 416 -7.83 19.00 1.51
CA THR A 416 -6.60 18.40 1.99
C THR A 416 -5.69 18.06 0.81
N LEU A 417 -4.47 18.60 0.85
CA LEU A 417 -3.43 18.33 -0.14
C LEU A 417 -2.17 17.82 0.55
N THR A 418 -1.69 16.66 0.14
CA THR A 418 -0.39 16.13 0.56
C THR A 418 0.52 16.00 -0.64
N LEU A 419 1.70 16.57 -0.56
CA LEU A 419 2.73 16.51 -1.58
C LEU A 419 3.98 15.88 -1.00
N VAL A 420 4.40 14.74 -1.52
CA VAL A 420 5.69 14.11 -1.23
C VAL A 420 6.58 14.30 -2.45
N ARG A 421 7.77 14.87 -2.27
CA ARG A 421 8.69 15.30 -3.34
C ARG A 421 7.96 16.20 -4.36
N PRO A 422 7.49 17.39 -3.93
CA PRO A 422 6.59 18.23 -4.72
C PRO A 422 7.26 18.76 -5.99
N ASP A 423 6.55 18.66 -7.11
CA ASP A 423 6.98 19.29 -8.36
C ASP A 423 6.97 20.84 -8.26
N PRO A 424 8.06 21.51 -8.67
CA PRO A 424 8.16 22.96 -8.61
C PRO A 424 7.11 23.72 -9.43
N LEU A 425 6.62 23.15 -10.53
CA LEU A 425 5.63 23.77 -11.41
C LEU A 425 4.25 23.71 -10.80
N PHE A 426 3.90 22.58 -10.19
CA PHE A 426 2.65 22.45 -9.45
C PHE A 426 2.59 23.46 -8.30
N LEU A 427 3.67 23.55 -7.51
CA LEU A 427 3.82 24.58 -6.48
C LEU A 427 3.67 26.00 -7.06
N GLN A 428 4.32 26.28 -8.20
CA GLN A 428 4.18 27.58 -8.86
C GLN A 428 2.74 27.86 -9.32
N CYS A 429 2.02 26.87 -9.84
CA CYS A 429 0.62 26.99 -10.23
C CYS A 429 -0.26 27.31 -9.03
N MET A 430 -0.12 26.60 -7.91
CA MET A 430 -0.89 26.85 -6.70
C MET A 430 -0.73 28.27 -6.13
N GLY A 431 0.41 28.91 -6.38
CA GLY A 431 0.69 30.29 -5.98
C GLY A 431 0.13 31.34 -6.94
N TYR A 432 -0.53 30.91 -8.01
CA TYR A 432 -1.02 31.76 -9.07
C TYR A 432 -2.47 32.21 -8.83
N SER A 433 -2.75 33.48 -9.09
CA SER A 433 -4.10 34.04 -9.14
C SER A 433 -4.34 34.57 -10.56
N PRO A 434 -5.23 33.97 -11.36
CA PRO A 434 -5.70 34.62 -12.58
C PRO A 434 -6.35 35.99 -12.27
N PRO A 435 -6.42 36.90 -13.25
CA PRO A 435 -6.95 38.26 -13.05
C PRO A 435 -8.43 38.30 -12.62
N SER A 436 -9.15 37.18 -12.70
CA SER A 436 -10.51 36.99 -12.18
C SER A 436 -10.62 36.99 -10.65
N SER A 437 -9.52 37.21 -9.90
CA SER A 437 -9.48 37.33 -8.43
C SER A 437 -9.83 36.05 -7.65
N MET A 438 -9.90 34.90 -8.31
CA MET A 438 -10.03 33.59 -7.63
C MET A 438 -8.66 32.92 -7.55
N LEU A 439 -8.21 32.64 -6.33
CA LEU A 439 -7.04 31.80 -6.09
C LEU A 439 -7.33 30.38 -6.57
N PHE A 440 -6.31 29.72 -7.14
CA PHE A 440 -6.38 28.27 -7.27
C PHE A 440 -6.42 27.61 -5.89
N LEU A 441 -7.21 26.54 -5.81
CA LEU A 441 -7.50 25.80 -4.58
C LEU A 441 -8.14 26.71 -3.49
N PRO A 442 -9.31 27.32 -3.77
CA PRO A 442 -9.95 28.25 -2.86
C PRO A 442 -10.45 27.59 -1.56
N SER A 443 -10.67 26.28 -1.57
CA SER A 443 -11.20 25.51 -0.42
C SER A 443 -10.11 24.85 0.43
N LEU A 444 -8.83 25.06 0.09
CA LEU A 444 -7.72 24.34 0.73
C LEU A 444 -7.54 24.75 2.19
N ARG A 445 -7.63 23.77 3.09
CA ARG A 445 -7.50 23.95 4.54
C ARG A 445 -6.25 23.29 5.09
N ASN A 446 -5.90 22.10 4.59
CA ASN A 446 -4.77 21.32 5.07
C ASN A 446 -3.76 21.13 3.95
N LEU A 447 -2.52 21.53 4.18
CA LEU A 447 -1.42 21.30 3.26
C LEU A 447 -0.26 20.63 4.00
N ARG A 448 0.13 19.45 3.52
CA ARG A 448 1.35 18.77 3.93
C ARG A 448 2.33 18.73 2.76
N CYS A 449 3.57 19.16 2.98
CA CYS A 449 4.66 18.95 2.03
C CYS A 449 5.79 18.17 2.70
N GLU A 450 6.31 17.18 2.01
CA GLU A 450 7.37 16.30 2.45
C GLU A 450 8.42 16.20 1.35
N THR A 451 9.69 16.34 1.68
CA THR A 451 10.78 16.09 0.73
C THR A 451 12.04 15.73 1.51
N SER A 452 12.83 14.82 0.96
CA SER A 452 14.20 14.52 1.41
C SER A 452 15.25 15.29 0.58
N ILE A 453 14.82 16.04 -0.45
CA ILE A 453 15.70 16.68 -1.43
C ILE A 453 15.92 18.14 -1.04
N PRO A 454 17.16 18.58 -0.75
CA PRO A 454 17.44 19.95 -0.34
C PRO A 454 16.99 21.02 -1.34
N LYS A 455 17.08 20.74 -2.65
CA LYS A 455 16.68 21.67 -3.71
C LYS A 455 15.16 21.96 -3.68
N ASP A 456 14.33 20.98 -3.32
CA ASP A 456 12.88 21.11 -3.26
C ASP A 456 12.42 22.08 -2.18
N CYS A 457 13.17 22.14 -1.07
CA CYS A 457 12.91 23.05 0.04
C CYS A 457 12.89 24.51 -0.41
N LEU A 458 13.75 24.87 -1.39
CA LEU A 458 13.77 26.22 -1.96
C LEU A 458 12.49 26.52 -2.76
N TYR A 459 11.96 25.56 -3.50
CA TYR A 459 10.73 25.72 -4.27
C TYR A 459 9.51 25.85 -3.36
N ILE A 460 9.44 25.03 -2.30
CA ILE A 460 8.41 25.12 -1.25
C ILE A 460 8.44 26.53 -0.64
N THR A 461 9.61 27.01 -0.22
CA THR A 461 9.79 28.34 0.39
C THR A 461 9.35 29.47 -0.56
N LYS A 462 9.76 29.40 -1.84
CA LYS A 462 9.38 30.39 -2.87
C LYS A 462 7.87 30.39 -3.13
N PHE A 463 7.25 29.22 -3.20
CA PHE A 463 5.81 29.10 -3.35
C PHE A 463 5.07 29.80 -2.21
N TRP A 464 5.49 29.56 -0.97
CA TRP A 464 4.87 30.17 0.20
C TRP A 464 4.94 31.68 0.18
N GLN A 465 6.13 32.23 -0.11
CA GLN A 465 6.30 33.67 -0.23
C GLN A 465 5.34 34.27 -1.29
N ARG A 466 5.18 33.59 -2.43
CA ARG A 466 4.25 34.02 -3.49
C ARG A 466 2.79 33.96 -3.04
N ARG A 467 2.37 32.87 -2.40
CA ARG A 467 0.99 32.67 -1.94
C ARG A 467 0.60 33.71 -0.88
N ILE A 468 1.49 33.99 0.08
CA ILE A 468 1.29 35.03 1.09
C ILE A 468 1.12 36.40 0.43
N ASN A 469 2.01 36.76 -0.50
CA ASN A 469 1.92 38.03 -1.22
C ASN A 469 0.60 38.16 -2.01
N ALA A 470 0.17 37.09 -2.69
CA ALA A 470 -1.09 37.07 -3.43
C ALA A 470 -2.30 37.25 -2.50
N LEU A 471 -2.33 36.56 -1.37
CA LEU A 471 -3.40 36.69 -0.36
C LEU A 471 -3.43 38.08 0.26
N ALA A 472 -2.26 38.67 0.57
CA ALA A 472 -2.16 40.04 1.10
C ALA A 472 -2.69 41.09 0.11
N LEU A 473 -2.41 40.91 -1.19
CA LEU A 473 -2.95 41.76 -2.25
C LEU A 473 -4.46 41.64 -2.38
N LEU A 474 -5.00 40.41 -2.39
CA LEU A 474 -6.43 40.15 -2.54
C LEU A 474 -7.26 40.62 -1.33
N SER A 475 -6.65 40.64 -0.15
CA SER A 475 -7.28 41.07 1.11
C SER A 475 -7.19 42.57 1.40
N GLY A 476 -6.60 43.38 0.50
CA GLY A 476 -6.40 44.81 0.75
C GLY A 476 -5.55 45.09 2.00
N GLY A 477 -4.66 44.16 2.37
CA GLY A 477 -3.83 44.24 3.58
C GLY A 477 -4.51 43.82 4.89
N MET A 478 -5.80 43.46 4.89
CA MET A 478 -6.51 42.91 6.04
C MET A 478 -7.03 41.51 5.71
N TYR A 479 -6.27 40.47 6.05
CA TYR A 479 -6.52 39.06 5.67
C TYR A 479 -7.91 38.53 6.09
N PRO A 480 -8.84 38.16 5.16
CA PRO A 480 -10.02 37.36 5.49
C PRO A 480 -10.23 36.22 4.46
N GLY A 481 -9.15 35.75 3.82
CA GLY A 481 -9.21 34.56 2.96
C GLY A 481 -9.33 33.30 3.81
N PRO A 482 -9.83 32.17 3.29
CA PRO A 482 -9.77 30.90 4.00
C PRO A 482 -8.29 30.60 4.27
N GLY A 483 -7.87 30.85 5.51
CA GLY A 483 -6.53 30.50 5.98
C GLY A 483 -6.40 28.99 5.92
N LEU A 484 -5.21 28.52 5.57
CA LEU A 484 -4.86 27.14 5.85
C LEU A 484 -5.04 26.91 7.35
N GLU A 485 -5.90 25.96 7.70
CA GLU A 485 -6.13 25.54 9.07
C GLU A 485 -4.92 24.75 9.59
N ARG A 486 -4.23 24.00 8.69
CA ARG A 486 -3.05 23.20 9.02
C ARG A 486 -2.01 23.25 7.91
N LEU A 487 -0.75 23.48 8.31
CA LEU A 487 0.43 23.39 7.45
C LEU A 487 1.44 22.44 8.10
N GLU A 488 1.82 21.39 7.39
CA GLU A 488 2.85 20.44 7.81
C GLU A 488 3.99 20.42 6.81
N LEU A 489 5.22 20.58 7.28
CA LEU A 489 6.42 20.59 6.44
C LEU A 489 7.44 19.63 7.02
N LEU A 490 7.72 18.57 6.26
CA LEU A 490 8.71 17.54 6.58
C LEU A 490 9.89 17.71 5.62
N LEU A 491 10.95 18.36 6.10
CA LEU A 491 12.11 18.75 5.30
C LEU A 491 13.36 17.98 5.78
N PRO A 492 14.36 17.74 4.92
CA PRO A 492 15.57 17.04 5.31
C PRO A 492 16.40 17.91 6.26
N GLN A 493 17.17 17.28 7.15
CA GLN A 493 18.13 17.99 7.99
C GLN A 493 19.26 18.51 7.11
N THR A 494 19.17 19.78 6.70
CA THR A 494 20.21 20.42 5.87
C THR A 494 20.95 21.45 6.70
N HIS A 495 22.28 21.32 6.78
CA HIS A 495 23.17 22.28 7.45
C HIS A 495 23.56 23.47 6.54
N ASP A 496 23.27 23.40 5.24
CA ASP A 496 23.89 24.27 4.23
C ASP A 496 23.00 25.39 3.67
N SER A 497 21.74 25.51 4.11
CA SER A 497 20.85 26.58 3.63
C SER A 497 20.58 27.58 4.74
N VAL A 498 21.26 28.72 4.70
CA VAL A 498 21.06 29.86 5.62
C VAL A 498 19.58 30.25 5.70
N HIS A 499 18.84 30.17 4.58
CA HIS A 499 17.40 30.46 4.54
C HIS A 499 16.53 29.42 5.26
N LEU A 500 16.89 28.13 5.20
CA LEU A 500 16.20 27.09 5.95
C LEU A 500 16.60 27.13 7.42
N GLN A 501 17.82 27.56 7.72
CA GLN A 501 18.34 27.69 9.07
C GLN A 501 17.65 28.83 9.83
N GLU A 502 17.43 30.00 9.20
CA GLU A 502 16.59 31.07 9.77
C GLU A 502 15.15 30.60 10.05
N TRP A 503 14.60 29.78 9.16
CA TRP A 503 13.26 29.19 9.31
C TRP A 503 13.19 28.16 10.44
N LYS A 504 14.23 27.34 10.59
CA LYS A 504 14.39 26.33 11.63
C LYS A 504 14.61 26.96 13.01
N ASP A 505 15.44 27.99 13.07
CA ASP A 505 15.85 28.64 14.31
C ASP A 505 14.76 29.58 14.86
N ASN A 506 13.91 30.13 13.98
CA ASN A 506 12.80 30.99 14.39
C ASN A 506 11.61 30.91 13.40
N PRO A 507 10.80 29.84 13.46
CA PRO A 507 9.63 29.67 12.57
C PRO A 507 8.45 30.58 12.96
N GLN A 508 8.47 31.15 14.17
CA GLN A 508 7.34 31.87 14.77
C GLN A 508 6.95 33.18 14.05
N PRO A 509 7.87 34.04 13.59
CA PRO A 509 7.55 35.21 12.77
C PRO A 509 6.84 34.83 11.48
N TYR A 510 7.23 33.73 10.86
CA TYR A 510 6.60 33.23 9.64
C TYR A 510 5.21 32.66 9.94
N ALA A 511 5.06 31.83 10.96
CA ALA A 511 3.77 31.30 11.38
C ALA A 511 2.78 32.41 11.79
N MET A 512 3.26 33.41 12.54
CA MET A 512 2.48 34.60 12.91
C MET A 512 2.09 35.45 11.70
N TRP A 513 2.97 35.61 10.71
CA TRP A 513 2.63 36.26 9.43
C TRP A 513 1.59 35.47 8.62
N MET A 514 1.50 34.16 8.83
CA MET A 514 0.59 33.25 8.15
C MET A 514 -0.77 33.08 8.86
N GLY A 515 -0.93 33.61 10.08
CA GLY A 515 -2.16 33.42 10.87
C GLY A 515 -2.36 31.98 11.35
N VAL A 516 -1.30 31.17 11.39
CA VAL A 516 -1.32 29.76 11.81
C VAL A 516 -0.60 29.63 13.15
N GLU A 517 -1.17 28.85 14.07
CA GLU A 517 -0.51 28.53 15.34
C GLU A 517 0.64 27.55 15.09
N PHE A 518 1.86 27.98 15.39
CA PHE A 518 3.03 27.11 15.31
C PHE A 518 3.03 26.15 16.50
N GLN A 519 2.93 24.84 16.24
CA GLN A 519 3.06 23.80 17.25
C GLN A 519 4.44 23.11 17.13
N PRO A 520 5.39 23.38 18.06
CA PRO A 520 6.74 22.82 18.00
C PRO A 520 6.78 21.29 18.19
N GLU A 521 5.73 20.72 18.79
CA GLU A 521 5.73 19.36 19.36
C GLU A 521 5.57 18.23 18.32
N HIS A 522 5.45 18.54 17.03
CA HIS A 522 5.19 17.56 15.96
C HIS A 522 6.26 17.54 14.86
N ILE A 523 7.51 17.90 15.17
CA ILE A 523 8.63 17.69 14.26
C ILE A 523 9.33 16.37 14.65
N PRO A 524 9.05 15.23 13.98
CA PRO A 524 9.88 14.06 14.13
C PRO A 524 11.17 14.34 13.35
N PHE A 525 12.12 15.03 13.97
CA PHE A 525 13.51 14.88 13.58
C PHE A 525 13.92 13.48 14.01
N VAL A 526 13.64 12.48 13.16
CA VAL A 526 14.26 11.17 13.30
C VAL A 526 15.74 11.41 13.00
N ILE A 527 16.56 11.25 14.04
CA ILE A 527 18.00 11.26 13.94
C ILE A 527 18.37 9.82 13.59
N ASP A 528 18.44 9.49 12.31
CA ASP A 528 19.24 8.34 11.90
C ASP A 528 20.70 8.77 12.03
N GLN A 529 21.38 8.15 13.00
CA GLN A 529 22.69 8.56 13.48
C GLN A 529 23.82 7.68 12.91
N ASP A 530 23.53 6.89 11.88
CA ASP A 530 24.45 5.90 11.32
C ASP A 530 24.54 6.05 9.79
N ASP A 531 25.36 7.00 9.30
CA ASP A 531 25.87 7.01 7.92
C ASP A 531 27.21 7.76 7.85
N ASP A 532 28.20 7.24 8.58
CA ASP A 532 29.62 7.60 8.43
C ASP A 532 30.34 6.53 7.58
N ILE A 533 29.90 6.22 6.36
CA ILE A 533 30.71 5.38 5.47
C ILE A 533 30.57 5.78 3.99
N TYR A 534 31.73 6.09 3.39
CA TYR A 534 32.06 6.26 1.96
C TYR A 534 31.89 7.66 1.34
N MET A 535 32.93 8.48 1.53
CA MET A 535 33.38 9.44 0.51
C MET A 535 34.86 9.15 0.24
N GLU A 536 35.15 8.26 -0.71
CA GLU A 536 36.45 8.23 -1.38
C GLU A 536 36.34 9.14 -2.61
N SER A 537 37.08 10.24 -2.54
CA SER A 537 37.29 11.21 -3.60
C SER A 537 38.45 10.75 -4.48
N ASP A 538 38.18 10.48 -5.76
CA ASP A 538 39.21 10.45 -6.79
C ASP A 538 38.91 11.56 -7.80
N GLU A 539 39.50 12.73 -7.53
CA GLU A 539 39.98 13.62 -8.57
C GLU A 539 41.32 13.05 -9.03
N ASP A 540 41.48 12.74 -10.32
CA ASP A 540 42.73 13.10 -10.98
C ASP A 540 42.63 13.15 -12.52
N GLU A 541 43.53 13.95 -13.05
CA GLU A 541 43.55 14.61 -14.34
C GLU A 541 43.85 13.70 -15.55
N GLY A 542 43.53 14.19 -16.75
CA GLY A 542 43.98 13.56 -17.98
C GLY A 542 43.55 14.28 -19.26
N GLU A 543 43.98 15.53 -19.44
CA GLU A 543 44.04 16.14 -20.78
C GLU A 543 44.98 15.33 -21.68
N GLY A 544 44.52 15.02 -22.89
CA GLY A 544 45.31 14.38 -23.94
C GLY A 544 44.65 14.58 -25.30
N GLU A 545 44.86 15.76 -25.90
CA GLU A 545 44.78 15.93 -27.35
C GLU A 545 45.87 15.07 -28.01
N ASP A 546 45.50 14.27 -29.01
CA ASP A 546 46.36 14.07 -30.17
C ASP A 546 45.60 13.49 -31.36
N ALA A 547 46.12 13.84 -32.54
CA ALA A 547 45.44 13.88 -33.80
C ALA A 547 45.65 12.63 -34.67
N MET A 548 44.79 12.49 -35.69
CA MET A 548 45.03 11.88 -37.01
C MET A 548 45.33 10.37 -37.09
N ALA A 549 44.51 9.62 -37.81
CA ALA A 549 44.77 9.25 -39.21
C ALA A 549 43.87 8.07 -39.65
N GLU A 550 43.59 8.07 -40.95
CA GLU A 550 42.89 7.07 -41.74
C GLU A 550 43.56 5.68 -41.69
N ASP A 551 42.74 4.62 -41.69
CA ASP A 551 42.68 3.60 -42.75
C ASP A 551 41.34 2.83 -42.69
#